data_AF-A0A0G1BC02-F1
#
_entry.id   AF-A0A0G1BC02-F1
#
_cell.length_a   1.000
_cell.length_b   1.000
_cell.length_c   1.000
_cell.angle_alpha   90.00
_cell.angle_beta   90.00
_cell.angle_gamma   90.00
#
_symmetry.space_group_name_H-M   'P 1'
#
loop_
_entity.id
_entity.type
_entity.pdbx_description
1 polymer ?
#
loop_
_entity_poly.entity_id
_entity_poly.type
_entity_poly.pdbx_seq_one_letter_code
_entity_poly.pdbx_strand_id
1 'polypeptide(L)' 'MKNIIIILIILVAAIGSGLFYWYEYRPNKIRSYCNDKAQDTLTGSLREFVAVQANYEDNYKKCLRGNGIRE' A
#
# COMPACT_ATOMS: atom_id res chain seq x y z
N MET A 1 -20.90 1.91 -36.29
CA MET A 1 -20.52 0.77 -35.43
C MET A 1 -19.08 0.85 -34.94
N LYS A 2 -18.08 1.01 -35.82
CA LYS A 2 -16.65 1.11 -35.45
C LYS A 2 -16.33 2.14 -34.35
N ASN A 3 -16.93 3.34 -34.43
CA ASN A 3 -16.70 4.40 -33.42
C ASN A 3 -17.27 4.04 -32.05
N ILE A 4 -18.39 3.32 -31.99
CA ILE A 4 -19.01 2.88 -30.73
C ILE A 4 -18.11 1.85 -30.04
N ILE A 5 -17.54 0.91 -30.82
CA ILE A 5 -16.61 -0.10 -30.30
C ILE A 5 -15.36 0.57 -29.69
N ILE A 6 -14.80 1.57 -30.38
CA ILE A 6 -13.63 2.31 -29.87
C ILE A 6 -13.95 3.02 -28.56
N ILE A 7 -15.11 3.69 -28.48
CA ILE A 7 -15.55 4.36 -27.24
C ILE A 7 -15.67 3.36 -26.10
N LEU A 8 -16.28 2.19 -26.34
CA LEU A 8 -16.42 1.15 -25.32
C LEU A 8 -15.07 0.63 -24.81
N ILE A 9 -14.10 0.42 -25.70
CA ILE A 9 -12.75 -0.02 -25.31
C ILE A 9 -12.09 1.02 -24.40
N ILE A 10 -12.18 2.30 -24.74
CA ILE A 10 -11.62 3.40 -23.94
C ILE A 10 -12.29 3.43 -22.56
N LEU A 11 -13.61 3.28 -22.53
CA LEU A 11 -14.39 3.31 -21.28
C LEU A 11 -14.00 2.14 -20.35
N VAL A 12 -13.86 0.94 -20.91
CA VAL A 12 -13.39 -0.24 -20.17
C VAL A 12 -11.96 -0.05 -19.67
N ALA A 13 -11.06 0.49 -20.49
CA ALA A 13 -9.67 0.76 -20.08
C ALA A 13 -9.61 1.82 -18.97
N ALA A 14 -10.43 2.88 -19.05
CA ALA A 14 -10.51 3.92 -18.02
C ALA A 14 -11.01 3.34 -16.69
N ILE A 15 -12.10 2.56 -16.70
CA ILE A 15 -12.63 1.92 -15.50
C ILE A 15 -11.61 0.90 -14.94
N GLY A 16 -11.06 0.04 -15.81
CA GLY A 16 -10.10 -0.99 -15.41
C GLY A 16 -8.83 -0.42 -14.80
N SER A 17 -8.26 0.63 -15.38
CA SER A 17 -7.09 1.31 -14.83
C SER A 17 -7.39 2.03 -13.51
N GLY A 18 -8.57 2.63 -13.37
CA GLY A 18 -9.00 3.25 -12.11
C GLY A 18 -9.17 2.22 -10.98
N LEU A 19 -9.77 1.07 -11.27
CA LEU A 19 -9.89 -0.04 -10.33
C LEU A 19 -8.51 -0.60 -9.95
N PHE A 20 -7.65 -0.86 -10.94
CA PHE A 20 -6.29 -1.34 -10.71
C PHE A 20 -5.50 -0.36 -9.84
N TYR A 21 -5.60 0.94 -10.10
CA TYR A 21 -4.94 1.95 -9.29
C TYR A 21 -5.39 1.89 -7.82
N TRP A 22 -6.69 1.79 -7.58
CA TRP A 22 -7.25 1.85 -6.23
C TRP A 22 -6.99 0.58 -5.40
N TYR A 23 -7.11 -0.60 -6.02
CA TYR A 23 -7.06 -1.87 -5.31
C TYR A 23 -5.68 -2.54 -5.32
N GLU A 24 -4.82 -2.24 -6.30
CA GLU A 24 -3.49 -2.85 -6.39
C GLU A 24 -2.39 -1.82 -6.13
N TYR A 25 -2.30 -0.81 -7.00
CA TYR A 25 -1.16 0.10 -7.02
C TYR A 25 -1.05 0.94 -5.74
N ARG A 26 -2.14 1.63 -5.36
CA ARG A 26 -2.19 2.47 -4.15
C ARG A 26 -1.86 1.69 -2.88
N PRO A 27 -2.52 0.56 -2.56
CA PRO A 27 -2.23 -0.16 -1.34
C PRO A 27 -0.83 -0.75 -1.30
N ASN A 28 -0.28 -1.21 -2.42
CA ASN A 28 1.08 -1.70 -2.48
C ASN A 28 2.11 -0.59 -2.17
N LYS A 29 1.92 0.61 -2.75
CA LYS A 29 2.75 1.79 -2.44
C LYS A 29 2.70 2.18 -0.97
N ILE A 30 1.51 2.16 -0.36
CA ILE A 30 1.35 2.49 1.06
C ILE A 30 2.00 1.44 1.95
N ARG A 31 1.89 0.14 1.62
CA ARG A 31 2.58 -0.93 2.37
C ARG A 31 4.09 -0.76 2.33
N SER A 32 4.67 -0.47 1.16
CA SER A 32 6.10 -0.16 1.03
C SER A 32 6.49 1.04 1.91
N TYR A 33 5.76 2.15 1.80
CA TYR A 33 6.03 3.34 2.60
C TYR A 33 5.94 3.08 4.12
N CYS A 34 4.93 2.34 4.56
CA CYS A 34 4.77 2.00 5.96
C CYS A 34 5.84 1.03 6.45
N ASN A 35 6.30 0.10 5.61
CA ASN A 35 7.41 -0.78 5.90
C ASN A 35 8.69 0.04 6.13
N ASP A 36 9.01 0.94 5.21
CA ASP A 36 10.22 1.77 5.30
C ASP A 36 10.19 2.63 6.58
N LYS A 37 9.04 3.26 6.86
CA LYS A 37 8.84 4.06 8.07
C LYS A 37 8.95 3.24 9.36
N ALA A 38 8.48 1.99 9.35
CA ALA A 38 8.60 1.10 10.50
C ALA A 38 10.04 0.59 10.67
N GLN A 39 10.78 0.37 9.57
CA GLN A 39 12.18 -0.05 9.58
C GLN A 39 13.14 1.04 10.08
N ASP A 40 12.88 2.32 9.79
CA ASP A 40 13.66 3.45 10.30
C ASP A 40 13.70 3.49 11.86
N THR A 41 12.79 2.77 12.52
CA THR A 41 12.75 2.68 13.99
C THR A 41 13.64 1.55 14.57
N LEU A 42 14.29 0.74 13.72
CA LEU A 42 14.99 -0.50 14.11
C LEU A 42 16.48 -0.33 14.48
N THR A 43 17.01 0.87 14.67
CA THR A 43 18.42 1.06 15.07
C THR A 43 18.62 0.73 16.56
N GLY A 44 19.06 -0.50 16.88
CA GLY A 44 19.30 -0.92 18.27
C GLY A 44 20.05 -2.25 18.42
N SER A 45 20.58 -2.49 19.62
CA SER A 45 21.37 -3.68 20.01
C SER A 45 20.56 -4.99 20.09
N LEU A 46 21.22 -6.14 20.23
CA LEU A 46 20.61 -7.49 20.13
C LEU A 46 19.53 -7.80 21.20
N ARG A 47 19.56 -7.13 22.37
CA ARG A 47 18.49 -7.17 23.40
C ARG A 47 17.34 -6.21 23.09
N GLU A 48 17.62 -5.16 22.35
CA GLU A 48 16.63 -4.24 21.78
C GLU A 48 15.81 -4.95 20.70
N PHE A 49 16.40 -5.86 19.94
CA PHE A 49 15.79 -6.52 18.77
C PHE A 49 14.38 -7.09 19.00
N VAL A 50 14.09 -7.72 20.15
CA VAL A 50 12.75 -8.28 20.43
C VAL A 50 11.72 -7.18 20.73
N ALA A 51 12.10 -6.14 21.49
CA ALA A 51 11.23 -4.98 21.75
C ALA A 51 11.08 -4.10 20.48
N VAL A 52 12.12 -4.06 19.67
CA VAL A 52 12.23 -3.36 18.40
C VAL A 52 11.33 -4.03 17.35
N GLN A 53 11.21 -5.35 17.35
CA GLN A 53 10.28 -6.07 16.46
C GLN A 53 8.81 -5.87 16.85
N ALA A 54 8.50 -5.78 18.16
CA ALA A 54 7.16 -5.40 18.62
C ALA A 54 6.80 -3.95 18.20
N ASN A 55 7.77 -3.03 18.29
CA ASN A 55 7.60 -1.65 17.82
C ASN A 55 7.42 -1.55 16.30
N TYR A 56 8.11 -2.39 15.52
CA TYR A 56 7.94 -2.46 14.08
C TYR A 56 6.49 -2.80 13.69
N GLU A 57 5.96 -3.90 14.23
CA GLU A 57 4.61 -4.37 13.92
C GLU A 57 3.55 -3.32 14.28
N ASP A 58 3.68 -2.68 15.43
CA ASP A 58 2.74 -1.65 15.87
C ASP A 58 2.84 -0.39 15.01
N ASN A 59 4.04 0.06 14.67
CA ASN A 59 4.25 1.24 13.83
C ASN A 59 3.76 1.01 12.39
N TYR A 60 4.02 -0.18 11.86
CA TYR A 60 3.55 -0.59 10.54
C TYR A 60 2.02 -0.63 10.49
N LYS A 61 1.37 -1.32 11.44
CA LYS A 61 -0.10 -1.39 11.56
C LYS A 61 -0.75 -0.02 11.76
N LYS A 62 -0.16 0.84 12.60
CA LYS A 62 -0.63 2.22 12.80
C LYS A 62 -0.55 3.02 11.49
N CYS A 63 0.56 2.90 10.76
CA CYS A 63 0.74 3.59 9.48
C CYS A 63 -0.29 3.14 8.44
N LEU A 64 -0.54 1.83 8.32
CA LEU A 64 -1.53 1.29 7.39
C LEU A 64 -2.94 1.78 7.71
N ARG A 65 -3.34 1.71 8.99
CA ARG A 65 -4.65 2.20 9.47
C ARG A 65 -4.84 3.69 9.18
N GLY A 66 -3.80 4.51 9.38
CA GLY A 66 -3.82 5.94 9.07
C GLY A 66 -4.02 6.24 7.58
N ASN A 67 -3.67 5.31 6.69
CA ASN A 67 -3.85 5.42 5.25
C ASN A 67 -5.12 4.71 4.73
N GLY A 68 -5.95 4.20 5.64
CA GLY A 68 -7.19 3.51 5.32
C GLY A 68 -7.01 2.06 4.86
N ILE A 69 -5.83 1.46 5.09
CA ILE A 69 -5.57 0.05 4.82
C ILE A 69 -5.72 -0.73 6.13
N ARG A 70 -6.53 -1.78 6.10
CA ARG A 70 -6.63 -2.74 7.20
C ARG A 70 -5.77 -3.95 6.86
N GLU A 71 -4.94 -4.36 7.80
CA GLU A 71 -4.31 -5.68 7.82
C GLU A 71 -5.26 -6.71 8.42
#